data_AF-A0A937QTK6-F1
#
_entry.id   AF-A0A937QTK6-F1
#
_cell.length_a   1.000
_cell.length_b   1.000
_cell.length_c   1.000
_cell.angle_alpha   90.00
_cell.angle_beta   90.00
_cell.angle_gamma   90.00
#
_symmetry.space_group_name_H-M   'P 1'
#
loop_
_entity.id
_entity.type
_entity.pdbx_description
1 polymer ?
#
loop_
_entity_poly.entity_id
_entity_poly.type
_entity_poly.pdbx_seq_one_letter_code
_entity_poly.pdbx_strand_id
1 'polypeptide(L)' 'MASNGKLINRSECKKFALRWAQENRRGWTPERVSKQFLDDLDTKVRMAIQSAIARHPTVGKTIKDLT' A
#
# COMPACT_ATOMS: atom_id res chain seq x y z
N MET A 1 5.27 13.95 14.35
CA MET A 1 5.27 12.93 13.27
C MET A 1 3.82 12.56 12.99
N ALA A 2 3.36 12.60 11.73
CA ALA A 2 1.96 12.32 11.41
C ALA A 2 1.62 10.85 11.75
N SER A 3 0.78 10.67 12.77
CA SER A 3 0.21 9.40 13.21
C SER A 3 -1.31 9.67 13.35
N ASN A 4 -2.28 8.80 13.02
CA ASN A 4 -2.40 7.36 13.23
C ASN A 4 -3.47 6.74 12.28
N GLY A 5 -3.47 7.11 11.00
CA GLY A 5 -4.40 6.54 10.01
C GLY A 5 -3.77 5.36 9.24
N LYS A 6 -4.57 4.30 9.02
CA LYS A 6 -4.28 3.31 7.96
C LYS A 6 -4.30 4.05 6.62
N LEU A 7 -3.20 4.01 5.88
CA LEU A 7 -3.12 4.56 4.53
C LEU A 7 -3.79 3.64 3.52
N ILE A 8 -3.78 2.34 3.79
CA ILE A 8 -4.39 1.34 2.91
C ILE A 8 -5.81 0.99 3.35
N ASN A 9 -6.68 0.72 2.38
CA ASN A 9 -7.94 0.05 2.63
C ASN A 9 -7.68 -1.44 2.86
N ARG A 10 -7.59 -1.86 4.13
CA ARG A 10 -7.28 -3.25 4.49
C ARG A 10 -8.28 -4.26 3.93
N SER A 11 -9.56 -3.90 3.76
CA SER A 11 -10.59 -4.80 3.23
C SER A 11 -10.31 -5.13 1.77
N GLU A 12 -10.07 -4.11 0.96
CA GLU A 12 -9.78 -4.29 -0.47
C GLU A 12 -8.42 -4.95 -0.69
N CYS A 13 -7.40 -4.61 0.11
CA CYS A 13 -6.11 -5.29 0.05
C CYS A 13 -6.22 -6.79 0.37
N LYS A 14 -7.08 -7.19 1.33
CA LYS A 14 -7.33 -8.60 1.63
C LYS A 14 -7.96 -9.31 0.44
N LYS A 15 -9.06 -8.79 -0.09
CA LYS A 15 -9.76 -9.38 -1.24
C LYS A 15 -8.82 -9.55 -2.43
N PHE A 16 -8.05 -8.51 -2.73
CA PHE A 16 -7.08 -8.53 -3.80
C PHE A 16 -6.00 -9.60 -3.57
N ALA A 17 -5.40 -9.66 -2.38
CA ALA A 17 -4.34 -10.62 -2.08
C ALA A 17 -4.80 -12.08 -2.23
N LEU A 18 -6.01 -12.41 -1.75
CA LEU A 18 -6.57 -13.75 -1.86
C LEU A 18 -6.89 -14.11 -3.32
N ARG A 19 -7.50 -13.18 -4.06
CA ARG A 19 -7.79 -13.35 -5.49
C ARG A 19 -6.52 -13.53 -6.30
N TRP A 20 -5.53 -12.67 -6.09
CA TRP A 20 -4.25 -12.75 -6.78
C TRP A 20 -3.53 -14.07 -6.49
N ALA A 21 -3.54 -14.54 -5.23
CA ALA A 21 -2.94 -15.82 -4.87
C ALA A 21 -3.60 -17.00 -5.62
N GLN A 22 -4.94 -17.02 -5.69
CA GLN A 22 -5.68 -18.04 -6.42
C GLN A 22 -5.40 -18.02 -7.92
N GLU A 23 -5.28 -16.83 -8.53
CA GLU A 23 -5.03 -16.66 -9.96
C GLU A 23 -3.58 -16.97 -10.36
N ASN A 24 -2.62 -16.74 -9.47
CA ASN A 24 -1.18 -16.75 -9.82
C ASN A 24 -0.41 -17.93 -9.23
N ARG A 25 -0.96 -18.68 -8.26
CA ARG A 25 -0.29 -19.84 -7.67
C ARG A 25 -1.17 -21.08 -7.72
N ARG A 26 -0.93 -21.95 -8.70
CA ARG A 26 -1.63 -23.22 -8.85
C ARG A 26 -1.45 -24.08 -7.60
N GLY A 27 -2.57 -24.46 -6.97
CA GLY A 27 -2.59 -25.28 -5.76
C GLY A 27 -2.43 -24.50 -4.45
N TRP A 28 -2.28 -23.17 -4.48
CA TRP A 28 -2.24 -22.34 -3.28
C TRP A 28 -3.45 -21.41 -3.21
N THR A 29 -4.42 -21.79 -2.38
CA THR A 29 -5.65 -21.03 -2.13
C THR A 29 -5.72 -20.61 -0.66
N PRO A 30 -4.96 -19.58 -0.25
CA PRO A 30 -5.07 -19.06 1.10
C PRO A 30 -6.48 -18.49 1.32
N GLU A 31 -7.06 -18.69 2.51
CA GLU A 31 -8.37 -18.15 2.89
C GLU A 31 -8.26 -16.87 3.73
N ARG A 32 -7.08 -16.65 4.32
CA ARG A 32 -6.85 -15.59 5.30
C ARG A 32 -5.58 -14.82 4.98
N VAL A 33 -5.61 -13.55 5.33
CA VAL A 33 -4.45 -12.65 5.27
C VAL A 33 -4.09 -12.25 6.69
N SER A 34 -2.82 -12.40 7.06
CA SER A 34 -2.35 -12.07 8.40
C SER A 34 -2.41 -10.56 8.67
N LYS A 35 -2.57 -10.19 9.94
CA LYS A 35 -2.51 -8.79 10.37
C LYS A 35 -1.16 -8.17 10.00
N GLN A 36 -0.08 -8.91 10.25
CA GLN A 36 1.30 -8.49 9.97
C GLN A 36 1.49 -8.14 8.49
N PHE A 37 1.04 -9.00 7.56
CA PHE A 37 1.13 -8.71 6.12
C PHE A 37 0.51 -7.36 5.75
N LEU A 38 -0.66 -7.05 6.32
CA LEU A 38 -1.35 -5.77 6.06
C LEU A 38 -0.68 -4.59 6.76
N ASP A 39 -0.03 -4.81 7.90
CA ASP A 39 0.76 -3.77 8.58
C ASP A 39 2.05 -3.45 7.80
N ASP A 40 2.70 -4.49 7.25
CA ASP A 40 3.87 -4.35 6.38
C ASP A 40 3.52 -3.62 5.07
N LEU A 41 2.35 -3.95 4.48
CA LEU A 41 1.87 -3.28 3.26
C LEU A 41 1.61 -1.79 3.51
N ASP A 42 0.95 -1.44 4.63
CA ASP A 42 0.72 -0.05 5.03
C ASP A 42 2.04 0.71 5.21
N THR A 43 3.02 0.06 5.85
CA THR A 43 4.36 0.61 6.06
C THR A 43 5.06 0.88 4.73
N LYS A 44 5.02 -0.06 3.78
CA LYS A 44 5.60 0.12 2.44
C LYS A 44 4.96 1.28 1.68
N VAL A 45 3.63 1.38 1.71
CA VAL A 45 2.90 2.49 1.07
C VAL A 45 3.28 3.83 1.72
N ARG A 46 3.40 3.87 3.05
CA ARG A 46 3.85 5.06 3.77
C ARG A 46 5.22 5.51 3.32
N MET A 47 6.18 4.59 3.25
CA MET A 47 7.54 4.89 2.81
C MET A 47 7.55 5.39 1.36
N ALA A 48 6.77 4.77 0.47
CA ALA A 48 6.65 5.19 -0.92
C ALA A 48 6.08 6.61 -1.04
N ILE A 49 5.01 6.93 -0.31
CA ILE A 49 4.41 8.26 -0.27
C ILE A 49 5.40 9.29 0.28
N GLN A 50 6.06 8.99 1.41
CA GLN A 50 7.06 9.87 2.01
C GLN A 50 8.22 10.14 1.03
N SER A 51 8.69 9.11 0.33
CA SER A 51 9.74 9.24 -0.68
C SER A 51 9.28 10.05 -1.89
N ALA A 52 8.04 9.90 -2.34
CA ALA A 52 7.47 10.70 -3.43
C ALA A 52 7.36 12.18 -3.03
N ILE A 53 6.85 12.47 -1.84
CA ILE A 53 6.76 13.84 -1.29
C ILE A 53 8.15 14.47 -1.18
N ALA A 54 9.14 13.72 -0.68
CA ALA A 54 10.49 14.24 -0.47
C ALA A 54 11.21 14.57 -1.77
N ARG A 55 10.95 13.82 -2.85
CA ARG A 55 11.58 14.04 -4.17
C ARG A 55 10.86 15.08 -5.02
N HIS A 56 9.76 15.62 -4.51
CA HIS A 56 8.84 16.41 -5.30
C HIS A 56 9.34 17.85 -5.58
N PRO A 57 9.44 18.31 -6.84
CA PRO A 57 9.69 19.71 -7.16
C PRO A 57 8.45 20.57 -6.91
N THR A 58 8.47 21.46 -5.92
CA THR A 58 7.30 22.28 -5.57
C THR A 58 7.00 23.33 -6.65
N VAL A 59 5.83 23.22 -7.30
CA VAL A 59 5.26 24.31 -8.10
C VAL A 59 4.16 24.97 -7.28
N GLY A 60 4.49 26.06 -6.61
CA GLY A 60 3.57 26.74 -5.67
C GLY A 60 3.24 25.88 -4.45
N LYS A 61 1.94 25.71 -4.14
CA LYS A 61 1.41 24.91 -3.00
C LYS A 61 0.92 23.52 -3.40
N THR A 62 1.36 22.99 -4.55
CA THR A 62 0.84 21.74 -5.12
C THR A 62 1.93 20.69 -5.29
N ILE A 63 1.64 19.46 -4.88
CA ILE A 63 2.39 18.26 -5.24
C ILE A 63 1.94 17.83 -6.65
N LYS A 64 2.69 18.24 -7.69
CA LYS A 64 2.66 17.75 -9.08
C LYS A 64 3.90 16.93 -9.48
N ASP A 65 3.72 15.67 -9.85
CA ASP A 65 4.78 14.93 -10.56
C ASP A 65 5.10 15.71 -11.85
N LEU A 66 6.30 16.30 -11.92
CA LEU A 66 6.82 16.86 -13.17
C LEU A 66 7.28 15.66 -14.00
N THR A 67 6.32 15.08 -14.71
CA THR A 67 6.55 14.08 -15.77
C THR A 67 7.13 14.74 -17.01
#